data_AF-A0A9N9EDT7-F1
#
_entry.id   AF-A0A9N9EDT7-F1
#
_cell.length_a   1.000
_cell.length_b   1.000
_cell.length_c   1.000
_cell.angle_alpha   90.00
_cell.angle_beta   90.00
_cell.angle_gamma   90.00
#
_symmetry.space_group_name_H-M   'P 1'
#
loop_
_entity.id
_entity.type
_entity.pdbx_description
1 polymer ?
#
loop_
_entity_poly.entity_id
_entity_poly.type
_entity_poly.pdbx_seq_one_letter_code
_entity_poly.pdbx_strand_id
1 'polypeptide(L)'
;LKLAGAEWKNNQVGLVPSPFTKLEESQIRWVLKSEAIEINDQTVQLPVYLNEDRSDLLFIINANAKKEDKNKVAQRGVAVVI
;
A
#
# COMPACT_ATOMS: atom_id res chain seq x y z
N LEU A 1 -5.04 10.69 -4.72
CA LEU A 1 -4.35 9.52 -4.13
C LEU A 1 -2.85 9.68 -4.25
N LYS A 2 -2.15 9.58 -3.12
CA LYS A 2 -0.69 9.60 -3.03
C LYS A 2 -0.23 8.43 -2.17
N LEU A 3 0.96 7.91 -2.46
CA LEU A 3 1.67 6.98 -1.61
C LEU A 3 2.69 7.74 -0.77
N ALA A 4 2.66 7.52 0.54
CA ALA A 4 3.61 8.12 1.48
C ALA A 4 4.83 7.21 1.65
N GLY A 5 6.02 7.69 1.28
CA GLY A 5 7.30 7.02 1.49
C GLY A 5 7.58 5.80 0.60
N ALA A 6 6.79 5.61 -0.45
CA ALA A 6 6.91 4.51 -1.41
C ALA A 6 6.40 4.95 -2.79
N GLU A 7 6.73 4.19 -3.84
CA GLU A 7 6.18 4.29 -5.19
C GLU A 7 5.41 3.02 -5.57
N TRP A 8 4.49 3.14 -6.52
CA TRP A 8 3.81 2.00 -7.12
C TRP A 8 4.37 1.72 -8.51
N LYS A 9 4.96 0.55 -8.72
CA LYS A 9 5.54 0.15 -10.00
C LYS A 9 5.42 -1.36 -10.21
N ASN A 10 5.06 -1.78 -11.42
CA ASN A 10 4.89 -3.20 -11.79
C ASN A 10 3.95 -3.97 -10.83
N ASN A 11 2.86 -3.32 -10.41
CA ASN A 11 1.90 -3.87 -9.44
C ASN A 11 2.52 -4.24 -8.08
N GLN A 12 3.58 -3.52 -7.70
CA GLN A 12 4.30 -3.69 -6.45
C GLN A 12 4.63 -2.33 -5.82
N VAL A 13 4.75 -2.34 -4.49
CA VAL A 13 5.18 -1.21 -3.67
C VAL A 13 6.70 -1.26 -3.57
N GLY A 14 7.35 -0.20 -4.03
CA GLY A 14 8.79 0.01 -3.93
C GLY A 14 9.12 1.17 -2.98
N LEU A 15 10.18 1.04 -2.20
CA LEU A 15 10.61 2.13 -1.32
C LEU A 15 11.33 3.23 -2.11
N VAL A 16 10.98 4.49 -1.83
CA VAL A 16 11.65 5.64 -2.43
C VAL A 16 12.01 6.70 -1.37
N PRO A 17 13.04 7.52 -1.61
CA PRO A 17 13.40 8.63 -0.72
C PRO A 17 12.33 9.71 -0.65
N SER A 18 11.56 9.90 -1.73
CA SER A 18 10.52 10.92 -1.83
C SER A 18 9.44 10.72 -0.75
N PRO A 19 8.99 11.79 -0.08
CA PRO A 19 7.99 11.68 0.97
C PRO A 19 6.63 11.27 0.43
N PHE A 20 6.28 11.71 -0.78
CA PHE A 20 5.07 11.33 -1.47
C PHE A 20 5.36 11.02 -2.93
N THR A 21 4.68 10.02 -3.46
CA THR A 21 4.55 9.81 -4.90
C THR A 21 3.09 9.80 -5.29
N LYS A 22 2.80 10.19 -6.51
CA LYS A 22 1.47 10.05 -7.08
C LYS A 22 1.14 8.56 -7.22
N LEU A 23 -0.06 8.16 -6.80
CA LEU A 23 -0.62 6.86 -7.16
C LEU A 23 -1.45 7.07 -8.43
N GLU A 24 -1.06 6.40 -9.51
CA GLU A 24 -1.80 6.46 -10.78
C GLU A 24 -3.16 5.75 -10.64
N GLU A 25 -3.97 5.81 -11.71
CA GLU A 25 -5.33 5.27 -11.71
C GLU A 25 -5.37 3.84 -11.16
N SER A 26 -6.19 3.67 -10.13
CA SER A 26 -6.25 2.46 -9.31
C SER A 26 -7.70 2.03 -9.15
N GLN A 27 -7.93 0.72 -9.08
CA GLN A 27 -9.26 0.13 -8.94
C GLN A 27 -9.34 -0.74 -7.69
N ILE A 28 -10.48 -0.69 -7.00
CA ILE A 28 -10.80 -1.59 -5.90
C ILE A 28 -11.95 -2.50 -6.34
N ARG A 29 -11.82 -3.80 -6.06
CA ARG A 29 -12.86 -4.79 -6.30
C ARG A 29 -13.17 -5.54 -5.01
N TRP A 30 -14.44 -5.54 -4.62
CA TRP A 30 -14.93 -6.39 -3.54
C TRP A 30 -15.11 -7.81 -4.07
N VAL A 31 -14.52 -8.79 -3.39
CA VAL A 31 -14.56 -10.20 -3.76
C VAL A 31 -15.01 -11.05 -2.58
N LEU A 32 -15.61 -12.20 -2.87
CA LEU A 32 -15.86 -13.19 -1.84
C LEU A 32 -14.53 -13.71 -1.29
N LYS A 33 -14.51 -14.12 -0.02
CA LYS A 33 -13.29 -14.63 0.63
C LYS A 33 -12.67 -15.81 -0.12
N SER A 34 -13.49 -16.66 -0.74
CA SER A 34 -13.05 -17.79 -1.57
C SER A 34 -12.30 -17.38 -2.84
N GLU A 35 -12.48 -16.14 -3.30
CA GLU A 35 -11.84 -15.56 -4.48
C GLU A 35 -10.74 -14.55 -4.11
N ALA A 36 -10.51 -14.33 -2.82
CA ALA A 36 -9.49 -13.40 -2.36
C ALA A 36 -8.09 -13.97 -2.65
N ILE A 37 -7.20 -13.11 -3.15
CA ILE A 37 -5.80 -13.47 -3.35
C ILE A 37 -5.19 -13.79 -1.98
N GLU A 38 -4.56 -14.95 -1.85
CA GLU A 38 -3.91 -15.37 -0.61
C GLU A 38 -2.78 -14.42 -0.24
N ILE A 39 -2.74 -14.07 1.06
CA ILE A 39 -1.67 -13.27 1.65
C ILE A 39 -0.42 -14.15 1.71
N ASN A 40 0.63 -13.75 1.01
CA ASN A 40 1.90 -14.47 0.99
C ASN A 40 3.03 -13.69 1.68
N ASP A 41 4.26 -14.19 1.55
CA ASP A 41 5.46 -13.58 2.12
C ASP A 41 5.87 -12.26 1.43
N GLN A 42 5.25 -11.92 0.30
CA GLN A 42 5.42 -10.66 -0.43
C GLN A 42 4.29 -9.67 -0.17
N THR A 43 3.18 -10.10 0.42
CA THR A 43 2.06 -9.21 0.73
C THR A 43 2.34 -8.35 1.96
N VAL A 44 2.06 -7.06 1.83
CA VAL A 44 2.06 -6.04 2.88
C VAL A 44 0.68 -5.41 3.00
N GLN A 45 0.31 -5.07 4.23
CA GLN A 45 -0.92 -4.35 4.52
C GLN A 45 -0.63 -2.85 4.55
N LEU A 46 -1.30 -2.09 3.68
CA LEU A 46 -1.18 -0.64 3.63
C LEU A 46 -2.46 0.01 4.14
N PRO A 47 -2.39 0.89 5.16
CA PRO A 47 -3.52 1.70 5.57
C PRO A 47 -3.80 2.78 4.52
N VAL A 48 -5.09 3.02 4.27
CA VAL A 48 -5.59 4.12 3.45
C VAL A 48 -6.24 5.15 4.37
N TYR A 49 -5.62 6.32 4.50
CA TYR A 49 -6.12 7.41 5.32
C TYR A 49 -6.88 8.44 4.48
N LEU A 50 -7.81 9.15 5.12
CA LEU A 50 -8.53 10.24 4.49
C LEU A 50 -7.59 11.37 4.06
N ASN A 51 -6.65 11.77 4.92
CA ASN A 51 -5.74 12.89 4.69
C ASN A 51 -4.34 12.60 5.27
N GLU A 52 -3.42 13.56 5.11
CA GLU A 52 -2.01 13.45 5.51
C GLU A 52 -1.78 13.42 7.04
N ASP A 53 -2.76 13.82 7.84
CA ASP A 53 -2.69 13.80 9.32
C ASP A 53 -2.80 12.38 9.91
N ARG A 54 -3.22 11.39 9.11
CA ARG A 54 -3.38 9.98 9.49
C ARG A 54 -4.34 9.75 10.66
N SER A 55 -5.27 10.69 10.90
CA SER A 55 -6.25 10.59 11.99
C SER A 55 -7.37 9.59 11.64
N ASP A 56 -7.83 9.62 10.38
CA ASP A 56 -8.96 8.83 9.91
C ASP A 56 -8.52 7.69 8.98
N LEU A 57 -8.49 6.46 9.52
CA LEU A 57 -8.26 5.25 8.74
C LEU A 57 -9.55 4.81 8.03
N LEU A 58 -9.54 4.77 6.70
CA LEU A 58 -10.70 4.38 5.91
C LEU A 58 -10.79 2.86 5.73
N PHE A 59 -9.69 2.23 5.29
CA PHE A 59 -9.58 0.79 5.09
C PHE A 59 -8.11 0.36 4.95
N ILE A 60 -7.87 -0.95 4.93
CA ILE A 60 -6.55 -1.54 4.73
C ILE A 60 -6.58 -2.31 3.41
N ILE A 61 -5.56 -2.12 2.58
CA ILE A 61 -5.37 -2.88 1.33
C ILE A 61 -4.20 -3.84 1.47
N ASN A 62 -4.30 -4.97 0.77
CA ASN A 62 -3.17 -5.86 0.54
C ASN A 62 -2.45 -5.40 -0.73
N ALA A 63 -1.15 -5.14 -0.63
CA ALA A 63 -0.29 -4.80 -1.74
C ALA A 63 0.90 -5.74 -1.78
N ASN A 64 1.44 -5.99 -2.97
CA ASN A 64 2.66 -6.78 -3.10
C ASN A 64 3.88 -5.87 -2.93
N ALA A 65 4.88 -6.34 -2.21
CA ALA A 65 6.20 -5.73 -2.11
C ALA A 65 7.25 -6.76 -2.54
N LYS A 66 8.47 -6.30 -2.80
CA LYS A 66 9.60 -7.22 -2.93
C LYS A 66 9.80 -7.95 -1.60
N LYS A 67 10.06 -9.27 -1.66
CA LYS A 67 10.27 -10.11 -0.47
C LYS A 67 11.33 -9.54 0.49
N GLU A 68 12.42 -9.01 -0.06
CA GLU A 68 13.52 -8.38 0.68
C GLU A 68 13.15 -7.04 1.36
N ASP A 69 12.10 -6.37 0.88
CA ASP A 69 11.69 -5.05 1.35
C ASP A 69 10.43 -5.08 2.21
N LYS A 70 9.74 -6.22 2.33
CA LYS A 70 8.51 -6.36 3.13
C LYS A 70 8.62 -5.75 4.52
N ASN A 71 9.66 -6.13 5.27
CA ASN A 71 9.87 -5.64 6.63
C ASN A 71 10.20 -4.14 6.63
N LYS A 72 10.93 -3.65 5.63
CA LYS A 72 11.29 -2.24 5.50
C LYS A 72 10.07 -1.38 5.18
N VAL A 73 9.16 -1.87 4.33
CA VAL A 73 7.89 -1.20 4.01
C VAL A 73 7.05 -1.04 5.27
N ALA A 74 6.93 -2.09 6.08
CA ALA A 74 6.20 -2.02 7.35
C ALA A 74 6.85 -1.03 8.33
N GLN A 75 8.17 -1.09 8.51
CA GLN A 75 8.91 -0.20 9.41
C GLN A 75 8.87 1.27 8.99
N ARG A 76 8.83 1.55 7.68
CA ARG A 76 8.77 2.92 7.15
C ARG A 76 7.38 3.55 7.27
N GLY A 77 6.36 2.78 7.68
CA GLY A 77 5.00 3.29 7.87
C GLY A 77 4.38 3.81 6.57
N VAL A 78 4.60 3.07 5.47
CA VAL A 78 4.03 3.37 4.16
C VAL A 78 2.51 3.36 4.24
N ALA A 79 1.88 4.36 3.62
CA ALA A 79 0.43 4.52 3.64
C ALA A 79 -0.06 5.12 2.32
N VAL A 80 -1.33 4.92 2.01
CA VAL A 80 -2.04 5.67 0.97
C VAL A 80 -2.79 6.80 1.66
N VAL A 81 -2.72 8.00 1.07
CA VAL A 81 -3.50 9.16 1.49
C VAL A 81 -4.30 9.66 0.29
N ILE A 82 -5.51 10.15 0.52
CA ILE A 82 -6.36 10.63 -0.57
C ILE A 82 -5.83 11.94 -1.15
#